data_AF-A0A480AYD5-F1
#
_entry.id   AF-A0A480AYD5-F1
#
_cell.length_a   1.000
_cell.length_b   1.000
_cell.length_c   1.000
_cell.angle_alpha   90.00
_cell.angle_beta   90.00
_cell.angle_gamma   90.00
#
_symmetry.space_group_name_H-M   'P 1'
#
loop_
_entity.id
_entity.type
_entity.pdbx_description
1 polymer ?
#
loop_
_entity_poly.entity_id
_entity_poly.type
_entity_poly.pdbx_seq_one_letter_code
_entity_poly.pdbx_strand_id
1 'polypeptide(L)' 'MDTAGLDADSVLFGDGSLIDSMALVGLIIKVEEHVLETTGQEIQVIDDAAIIADGQTPFRSPRTLAAHVLAKTTA' A
#
# COMPACT_ATOMS: atom_id res chain seq x y z
N MET A 1 -5.53 5.22 22.71
CA MET A 1 -4.93 5.59 21.40
C MET A 1 -5.83 6.66 20.82
N ASP A 2 -5.33 7.89 20.73
CA ASP A 2 -5.99 8.95 19.97
C ASP A 2 -5.96 8.53 18.50
N THR A 3 -7.11 8.27 17.88
CA THR A 3 -7.25 8.08 16.42
C THR A 3 -7.38 9.43 15.70
N ALA A 4 -7.08 10.54 16.39
CA ALA A 4 -7.11 11.87 15.80
C ALA A 4 -6.01 11.98 14.73
N GLY A 5 -6.42 12.02 13.46
CA GLY A 5 -5.61 12.56 12.37
C GLY A 5 -4.99 11.58 11.38
N LEU A 6 -5.50 10.34 11.26
CA LEU A 6 -5.17 9.50 10.11
C LEU A 6 -6.16 9.73 8.99
N ASP A 7 -5.65 10.02 7.80
CA ASP A 7 -6.41 10.24 6.58
C ASP A 7 -5.73 9.57 5.38
N ALA A 8 -6.32 9.75 4.19
CA ALA A 8 -5.82 9.12 2.96
C ALA A 8 -4.44 9.66 2.51
N ASP A 9 -3.94 10.73 3.13
CA ASP A 9 -2.67 11.40 2.83
C ASP A 9 -1.62 11.20 3.92
N SER A 10 -1.94 10.43 4.96
CA SER A 10 -1.00 10.02 5.99
C SER A 10 0.21 9.30 5.39
N VAL A 11 1.39 9.56 5.92
CA VAL A 11 2.65 9.03 5.38
C VAL A 11 2.85 7.58 5.84
N LEU A 12 2.82 6.65 4.89
CA LEU A 12 3.08 5.21 5.10
C LEU A 12 4.52 4.81 4.77
N PHE A 13 5.25 5.61 3.99
CA PHE A 13 6.63 5.34 3.60
C PHE A 13 7.42 6.63 3.40
N GLY A 14 8.67 6.64 3.86
CA GLY A 14 9.60 7.77 3.78
C GLY A 14 9.63 8.62 5.05
N ASP A 15 10.19 9.82 4.92
CA ASP A 15 10.34 10.75 6.05
C ASP A 15 8.98 11.13 6.65
N GLY A 16 8.87 11.01 7.98
CA GLY A 16 7.62 11.25 8.70
C GLY A 16 6.63 10.09 8.66
N SER A 17 7.03 8.92 8.15
CA SER A 17 6.21 7.71 8.20
C SER A 17 5.87 7.32 9.63
N LEU A 18 4.62 6.90 9.82
CA LEU A 18 4.13 6.37 11.09
C LEU A 18 4.48 4.89 11.29
N ILE A 19 4.92 4.22 10.24
CA ILE A 19 5.25 2.79 10.21
C ILE A 19 6.66 2.57 9.66
N ASP A 20 7.33 1.53 10.16
CA ASP A 20 8.60 1.08 9.61
C ASP A 20 8.42 0.22 8.35
N SER A 21 9.53 -0.17 7.72
CA SER A 21 9.51 -0.96 6.49
C SER A 21 8.88 -2.34 6.66
N MET A 22 9.01 -2.97 7.83
CA MET A 22 8.44 -4.30 8.10
C MET A 22 6.93 -4.21 8.33
N ALA A 23 6.48 -3.19 9.04
CA ALA A 23 5.06 -2.88 9.21
C ALA A 23 4.41 -2.54 7.86
N LEU A 24 5.10 -1.83 6.96
CA LEU A 24 4.62 -1.58 5.60
C LEU A 24 4.48 -2.87 4.78
N VAL A 25 5.48 -3.76 4.81
CA VAL A 25 5.38 -5.06 4.15
C VAL A 25 4.20 -5.87 4.70
N GLY A 26 4.03 -5.90 6.02
CA GLY A 26 2.89 -6.57 6.65
C GLY A 26 1.53 -5.98 6.23
N LEU A 27 1.45 -4.65 6.10
CA LEU A 27 0.25 -3.97 5.58
C LEU A 27 -0.04 -4.40 4.14
N ILE A 28 0.97 -4.47 3.28
CA ILE A 28 0.80 -4.86 1.88
C ILE A 28 0.30 -6.30 1.76
N ILE A 29 0.90 -7.23 2.52
CA ILE A 29 0.44 -8.64 2.56
C ILE A 29 -1.03 -8.71 2.97
N LYS A 30 -1.44 -7.95 3.99
CA LYS A 30 -2.85 -7.91 4.43
C LYS A 30 -3.80 -7.36 3.37
N VAL A 31 -3.33 -6.41 2.54
CA VAL A 31 -4.11 -5.89 1.43
C VAL A 31 -4.26 -6.94 0.32
N GLU A 32 -3.19 -7.66 -0.04
CA GLU A 32 -3.24 -8.74 -1.02
C GLU A 32 -4.19 -9.86 -0.58
N GLU A 33 -4.07 -10.31 0.69
CA GLU A 33 -4.97 -11.28 1.30
C GLU A 33 -6.42 -10.79 1.24
N HIS A 34 -6.68 -9.53 1.61
CA HIS A 34 -8.03 -8.98 1.60
C HIS A 34 -8.64 -8.93 0.19
N VAL A 35 -7.85 -8.56 -0.82
CA VAL A 35 -8.32 -8.58 -2.22
C VAL A 35 -8.66 -9.99 -2.65
N LEU A 36 -7.81 -10.98 -2.35
CA LEU A 36 -8.08 -12.38 -2.66
C LEU A 36 -9.35 -12.88 -1.99
N GLU A 37 -9.52 -12.61 -0.69
CA GLU A 37 -10.69 -13.03 0.09
C GLU A 37 -12.00 -12.41 -0.43
N THR A 38 -11.96 -11.15 -0.86
CA THR A 38 -13.17 -10.39 -1.24
C THR A 38 -13.54 -10.52 -2.71
N THR A 39 -12.56 -10.72 -3.59
CA THR A 39 -12.75 -10.71 -5.05
C THR A 39 -12.44 -12.06 -5.70
N GLY A 40 -11.70 -12.94 -5.02
CA GLY A 40 -11.15 -14.17 -5.60
C GLY A 40 -9.96 -13.95 -6.54
N GLN A 41 -9.50 -12.71 -6.73
CA GLN A 41 -8.35 -12.38 -7.56
C GLN A 41 -7.07 -12.35 -6.73
N GLU A 42 -6.05 -13.09 -7.16
CA GLU A 42 -4.71 -12.98 -6.61
C GLU A 42 -3.97 -11.81 -7.29
N ILE A 43 -3.43 -10.90 -6.50
CA ILE A 43 -2.62 -9.77 -6.98
C ILE A 43 -1.27 -9.78 -6.29
N GLN A 44 -0.25 -9.30 -7.00
CA GLN A 44 1.07 -9.03 -6.45
C GLN A 44 1.29 -7.52 -6.44
N VAL A 45 1.25 -6.90 -5.26
CA VAL A 45 1.37 -5.45 -5.06
C VAL A 45 2.82 -5.00 -5.10
N ILE A 46 3.73 -5.79 -4.51
CA ILE A 46 5.18 -5.60 -4.62
C ILE A 46 5.70 -6.49 -5.74
N ASP A 47 5.94 -5.89 -6.90
CA ASP A 47 6.61 -6.51 -8.05
C ASP A 47 7.89 -5.73 -8.39
N ASP A 48 8.67 -6.26 -9.34
CA ASP A 48 9.90 -5.61 -9.81
C ASP A 48 9.66 -4.21 -10.39
N ALA A 49 8.42 -3.92 -10.84
CA ALA A 49 8.04 -2.61 -11.37
C ALA A 49 7.69 -1.60 -10.27
N ALA A 50 7.24 -2.04 -9.09
CA ALA A 50 6.90 -1.19 -7.94
C ALA A 50 8.13 -0.61 -7.22
N ILE A 51 9.30 -1.22 -7.41
CA ILE A 51 10.58 -0.81 -6.81
C ILE A 51 11.23 0.36 -7.59
N ILE A 52 10.81 0.61 -8.84
CA ILE A 52 11.50 1.51 -9.77
C ILE A 52 10.52 2.57 -10.29
N ALA A 53 10.27 3.60 -9.50
CA ALA A 53 9.77 4.86 -10.05
C ALA A 53 10.34 6.02 -9.24
N ASP A 54 11.61 6.35 -9.47
CA ASP A 54 12.20 7.69 -9.31
C ASP A 54 11.71 8.52 -8.10
N GLY A 55 11.74 7.95 -6.89
CA GLY A 55 11.34 8.66 -5.66
C GLY A 55 9.83 8.89 -5.46
N GLN A 56 8.98 8.29 -6.30
CA GLN A 56 7.51 8.28 -6.23
C GLN A 56 7.02 6.84 -6.09
N THR A 57 7.21 6.25 -4.93
CA THR A 57 6.65 4.91 -4.63
C THR A 57 5.12 4.99 -4.48
N PRO A 58 4.36 3.99 -4.97
CA PRO A 58 2.92 3.89 -4.70
C PRO A 58 2.62 3.68 -3.20
N PHE A 59 3.62 3.35 -2.39
CA PHE A 59 3.46 3.04 -0.96
C PHE A 59 3.54 4.27 -0.05
N ARG A 60 3.53 5.50 -0.62
CA ARG A 60 3.71 6.74 0.14
C ARG A 60 2.53 7.07 1.06
N SER A 61 1.30 6.84 0.62
CA SER A 61 0.08 7.09 1.41
C SER A 61 -1.00 6.03 1.15
N PRO A 62 -2.05 5.94 1.99
CA PRO A 62 -3.15 5.02 1.75
C PRO A 62 -3.83 5.25 0.39
N ARG A 63 -3.96 6.51 -0.04
CA ARG A 63 -4.54 6.86 -1.34
C ARG A 63 -3.74 6.30 -2.50
N THR A 64 -2.42 6.47 -2.50
CA THR A 64 -1.57 5.99 -3.60
C THR A 64 -1.49 4.47 -3.62
N LEU A 65 -1.47 3.83 -2.44
CA LEU A 65 -1.51 2.37 -2.31
C LEU A 65 -2.81 1.81 -2.88
N ALA A 66 -3.95 2.39 -2.50
CA ALA A 66 -5.26 1.94 -2.99
C ALA A 66 -5.37 2.08 -4.52
N ALA A 67 -4.91 3.20 -5.09
CA ALA A 67 -4.90 3.40 -6.54
C ALA A 67 -4.06 2.33 -7.27
N HIS A 68 -2.89 1.99 -6.72
CA HIS A 68 -2.00 0.95 -7.27
C HIS A 68 -2.63 -0.45 -7.19
N VAL A 69 -3.28 -0.77 -6.07
CA VAL A 69 -4.01 -2.03 -5.87
C VAL A 69 -5.16 -2.15 -6.87
N LEU A 70 -5.96 -1.10 -7.02
CA LEU A 70 -7.08 -1.09 -7.97
C LEU A 70 -6.61 -1.34 -9.40
N ALA A 71 -5.51 -0.70 -9.83
CA ALA A 71 -4.94 -0.90 -11.15
C ALA A 71 -4.56 -2.37 -11.44
N LYS A 72 -4.22 -3.15 -10.39
CA LYS A 72 -3.89 -4.59 -10.50
C LYS A 72 -5.11 -5.51 -10.51
N THR A 73 -6.25 -5.07 -9.97
CA THR A 73 -7.49 -5.86 -9.96
C THR A 73 -8.32 -5.75 -11.25
N THR A 74 -8.16 -4.66 -11.99
CA THR A 74 -8.85 -4.42 -13.27
C THR A 74 -8.09 -4.93 -14.52
N ALA A 75 -6.96 -5.60 -14.34
CA ALA A 75 -6.11 -6.12 -15.41
C ALA A 75 -6.47 -7.54 -15.85
#